data_AF-A0A3S4WNP9-F1
#
_entry.id   AF-A0A3S4WNP9-F1
#
_cell.length_a   1.000
_cell.length_b   1.000
_cell.length_c   1.000
_cell.angle_alpha   90.00
_cell.angle_beta   90.00
_cell.angle_gamma   90.00
#
_symmetry.space_group_name_H-M   'P 1'
#
loop_
_entity.id
_entity.type
_entity.pdbx_description
1 polymer ?
#
loop_
_entity_poly.entity_id
_entity_poly.type
_entity_poly.pdbx_seq_one_letter_code
_entity_poly.pdbx_strand_id
1 'polypeptide(L)'
;MIKKIILGCAVTAVVGYLGTVGYVYHYDQQRNPVVASNQIDTLLTRNGCDYCHSNSAQLPFYAELPIAKQIMAQDILSGNQHFNLDATRTALQQKTAVPEVDLAKLEAVLQNQEMPPPLYKMVHWAGNVSDGDRNELLSWVRQQREQFYTLPDTPAELRGAALQPVPSSLPTDPQKVALGFRLFHDPRLSKDNSISCAHCHKLGEGGVDGRVSSLGLAIRLGQSTHRRCLMRPSIWRSSGMVERQIYRPRLVARR
;
A
#
# COMPACT_ATOMS: atom_id res chain seq x y z
N MET A 1 -8.56 -52.04 5.52
CA MET A 1 -8.59 -51.30 6.80
C MET A 1 -8.00 -49.89 6.68
N ILE A 2 -6.83 -49.71 6.09
CA ILE A 2 -6.16 -48.40 5.91
C ILE A 2 -7.06 -47.33 5.26
N LYS A 3 -7.83 -47.66 4.21
CA LYS A 3 -8.77 -46.70 3.57
C LYS A 3 -9.84 -46.14 4.52
N LYS A 4 -10.35 -46.94 5.47
CA LYS A 4 -11.37 -46.48 6.44
C LYS A 4 -10.77 -45.57 7.52
N ILE A 5 -9.51 -45.84 7.91
CA ILE A 5 -8.77 -45.00 8.86
C ILE A 5 -8.43 -43.65 8.23
N ILE A 6 -7.91 -43.66 6.98
CA ILE A 6 -7.62 -42.43 6.23
C ILE A 6 -8.88 -41.59 6.06
N LEU A 7 -10.01 -42.22 5.70
CA LEU A 7 -11.29 -41.54 5.55
C LEU A 7 -11.76 -40.93 6.88
N GLY A 8 -11.63 -41.66 8.00
CA GLY A 8 -11.97 -41.15 9.33
C GLY A 8 -11.13 -39.93 9.73
N CYS A 9 -9.81 -40.00 9.57
CA CYS A 9 -8.92 -38.87 9.85
C CYS A 9 -9.23 -37.65 8.97
N ALA A 10 -9.51 -37.85 7.68
CA ALA A 10 -9.86 -36.78 6.77
C ALA A 10 -11.17 -36.08 7.18
N VAL A 11 -12.20 -36.85 7.56
CA VAL A 11 -13.48 -36.29 8.02
C VAL A 11 -13.29 -35.47 9.30
N THR A 12 -12.56 -35.98 10.29
CA THR A 12 -12.31 -35.24 11.54
C THR A 12 -11.55 -33.93 11.29
N ALA A 13 -10.56 -33.95 10.40
CA ALA A 13 -9.81 -32.74 10.03
C ALA A 13 -10.71 -31.68 9.36
N VAL A 14 -11.58 -32.10 8.44
CA VAL A 14 -12.52 -31.20 7.75
C VAL A 14 -13.52 -30.60 8.73
N VAL A 15 -14.10 -31.41 9.62
CA VAL A 15 -15.05 -30.93 10.64
C VAL A 15 -14.37 -29.96 11.61
N GLY A 16 -13.15 -30.26 12.07
CA GLY A 16 -12.40 -29.36 12.93
C GLY A 16 -12.07 -28.03 12.25
N TYR A 17 -11.66 -28.07 10.98
CA TYR A 17 -11.40 -26.87 10.19
C TYR A 17 -12.67 -26.02 10.02
N LEU A 18 -13.78 -26.61 9.57
CA LEU A 18 -15.05 -25.89 9.40
C LEU A 18 -15.59 -25.35 10.72
N GLY A 19 -15.42 -26.08 11.83
CA GLY A 19 -15.77 -25.58 13.17
C GLY A 19 -14.94 -24.36 13.56
N THR A 20 -13.64 -24.36 13.23
CA THR A 20 -12.74 -23.22 13.48
C THR A 20 -13.14 -22.04 12.62
N VAL A 21 -13.33 -22.23 11.32
CA VAL A 21 -13.77 -21.19 10.38
C VAL A 21 -15.13 -20.62 10.79
N GLY A 22 -16.08 -21.45 11.20
CA GLY A 22 -17.39 -21.01 11.67
C GLY A 22 -17.30 -20.15 12.93
N TYR A 23 -16.44 -20.53 13.89
CA TYR A 23 -16.15 -19.70 15.05
C TYR A 23 -15.54 -18.36 14.64
N VAL A 24 -14.53 -18.38 13.76
CA VAL A 24 -13.83 -17.16 13.30
C VAL A 24 -14.78 -16.24 12.54
N TYR A 25 -15.62 -16.79 11.68
CA TYR A 25 -16.65 -16.03 10.95
C TYR A 25 -17.62 -15.29 11.90
N HIS A 26 -17.98 -15.92 13.02
CA HIS A 26 -18.82 -15.29 14.03
C HIS A 26 -18.05 -14.27 14.87
N TYR A 27 -16.83 -14.60 15.29
CA TYR A 27 -15.94 -13.68 16.01
C TYR A 27 -15.69 -12.41 15.21
N ASP A 28 -15.37 -12.56 13.91
CA ASP A 28 -15.05 -11.46 13.01
C ASP A 28 -16.21 -10.46 12.85
N GLN A 29 -17.45 -10.96 12.86
CA GLN A 29 -18.66 -10.13 12.76
C GLN A 29 -19.00 -9.36 14.05
N GLN A 30 -18.49 -9.81 15.19
CA GLN A 30 -18.74 -9.17 16.48
C GLN A 30 -17.69 -8.12 16.86
N ARG A 31 -16.71 -7.88 15.98
CA ARG A 31 -15.65 -6.90 16.22
C ARG A 31 -16.19 -5.48 16.15
N ASN A 32 -15.81 -4.67 17.12
CA ASN A 32 -16.20 -3.26 17.20
C ASN A 32 -15.13 -2.38 16.53
N PRO A 33 -15.53 -1.35 15.76
CA PRO A 33 -14.61 -0.35 15.23
C PRO A 33 -13.90 0.40 16.37
N VAL A 34 -12.67 0.85 16.09
CA VAL A 34 -11.87 1.67 17.03
C VAL A 34 -12.44 3.09 17.10
N VAL A 35 -12.90 3.63 15.96
CA VAL A 35 -13.52 4.93 15.84
C VAL A 35 -15.04 4.77 15.85
N ALA A 36 -15.64 4.97 17.02
CA ALA A 36 -17.08 4.81 17.20
C ALA A 36 -17.90 5.69 16.23
N SER A 37 -18.98 5.13 15.68
CA SER A 37 -19.91 5.79 14.75
C SER A 37 -19.29 6.30 13.44
N ASN A 38 -18.09 5.82 13.06
CA ASN A 38 -17.50 6.08 11.76
C ASN A 38 -17.74 4.89 10.81
N GLN A 39 -18.43 5.16 9.70
CA GLN A 39 -18.76 4.14 8.70
C GLN A 39 -17.52 3.51 8.05
N ILE A 40 -16.49 4.32 7.78
CA ILE A 40 -15.25 3.85 7.14
C ILE A 40 -14.45 2.97 8.09
N ASP A 41 -14.31 3.36 9.35
CA ASP A 41 -13.64 2.51 10.33
C ASP A 41 -14.41 1.20 10.58
N THR A 42 -15.75 1.24 10.50
CA THR A 42 -16.59 0.04 10.52
C THR A 42 -16.26 -0.91 9.36
N LEU A 43 -16.09 -0.38 8.15
CA LEU A 43 -15.67 -1.20 6.99
C LEU A 43 -14.25 -1.75 7.17
N LEU A 44 -13.30 -0.93 7.63
CA LEU A 44 -11.91 -1.34 7.84
C LEU A 44 -11.79 -2.45 8.89
N THR A 45 -12.55 -2.36 9.99
CA THR A 45 -12.58 -3.39 11.03
C THR A 45 -13.35 -4.63 10.59
N ARG A 46 -14.54 -4.47 10.00
CA ARG A 46 -15.35 -5.62 9.56
C ARG A 46 -14.62 -6.46 8.52
N ASN A 47 -13.96 -5.81 7.57
CA ASN A 47 -13.20 -6.48 6.52
C ASN A 47 -11.80 -6.92 7.00
N GLY A 48 -11.47 -6.70 8.27
CA GLY A 48 -10.27 -7.21 8.93
C GLY A 48 -8.96 -6.60 8.48
N CYS A 49 -8.97 -5.37 7.94
CA CYS A 49 -7.76 -4.67 7.54
C CYS A 49 -6.82 -4.45 8.74
N ASP A 50 -7.38 -4.26 9.93
CA ASP A 50 -6.65 -3.98 11.14
C ASP A 50 -5.88 -5.16 11.70
N TYR A 51 -6.23 -6.39 11.33
CA TYR A 51 -5.47 -7.55 11.77
C TYR A 51 -3.99 -7.50 11.39
N CYS A 52 -3.66 -6.92 10.23
CA CYS A 52 -2.28 -6.81 9.75
C CYS A 52 -1.79 -5.36 9.61
N HIS A 53 -2.70 -4.39 9.63
CA HIS A 53 -2.39 -2.96 9.46
C HIS A 53 -2.63 -2.13 10.73
N SER A 54 -2.70 -2.77 11.90
CA SER A 54 -2.68 -2.10 13.20
C SER A 54 -1.81 -2.89 14.17
N ASN A 55 -1.23 -2.22 15.15
CA ASN A 55 -0.50 -2.86 16.25
C ASN A 55 -1.40 -3.23 17.44
N SER A 56 -2.67 -2.81 17.42
CA SER A 56 -3.59 -2.89 18.57
C SER A 56 -4.83 -3.77 18.33
N ALA A 57 -4.90 -4.46 17.19
CA ALA A 57 -6.05 -5.30 16.87
C ALA A 57 -6.18 -6.50 17.84
N GLN A 58 -7.41 -6.77 18.28
CA GLN A 58 -7.71 -7.94 19.10
C GLN A 58 -7.69 -9.19 18.22
N LEU A 59 -6.73 -10.07 18.48
CA LEU A 59 -6.53 -11.29 17.70
C LEU A 59 -7.44 -12.42 18.18
N PRO A 60 -7.92 -13.28 17.27
CA PRO A 60 -8.68 -14.48 17.63
C PRO A 60 -7.81 -15.49 18.39
N PHE A 61 -8.43 -16.41 19.12
CA PHE A 61 -7.74 -17.34 20.03
C PHE A 61 -6.60 -18.14 19.39
N TYR A 62 -6.72 -18.49 18.09
CA TYR A 62 -5.72 -19.32 17.42
C TYR A 62 -4.41 -18.56 17.14
N ALA A 63 -4.39 -17.23 17.27
CA ALA A 63 -3.19 -16.42 17.11
C ALA A 63 -2.12 -16.71 18.18
N GLU A 64 -2.49 -17.32 19.31
CA GLU A 64 -1.56 -17.75 20.35
C GLU A 64 -0.95 -19.15 20.09
N LEU A 65 -1.46 -19.90 19.09
CA LEU A 65 -0.94 -21.25 18.78
C LEU A 65 0.46 -21.18 18.16
N PRO A 66 1.40 -22.10 18.48
CA PRO A 66 2.82 -21.94 18.15
C PRO A 66 3.15 -21.69 16.67
N ILE A 67 2.43 -22.34 15.75
CA ILE A 67 2.64 -22.20 14.29
C ILE A 67 1.94 -20.94 13.77
N ALA A 68 0.68 -20.73 14.15
CA ALA A 68 -0.10 -19.59 13.70
C ALA A 68 0.47 -18.25 14.20
N LYS A 69 0.95 -18.21 15.45
CA LYS A 69 1.57 -17.05 16.08
C LYS A 69 2.74 -16.50 15.28
N GLN A 70 3.64 -17.37 14.81
CA GLN A 70 4.81 -16.96 14.06
C GLN A 70 4.46 -16.40 12.69
N ILE A 71 3.54 -17.06 11.98
CA ILE A 71 3.07 -16.62 10.66
C ILE A 71 2.36 -15.27 10.79
N MET A 72 1.40 -15.16 11.72
CA MET A 72 0.66 -13.93 11.95
C MET A 72 1.56 -12.80 12.41
N ALA A 73 2.52 -13.03 13.30
CA ALA A 73 3.46 -12.00 13.72
C ALA A 73 4.27 -11.44 12.54
N GLN A 74 4.73 -12.31 11.63
CA GLN A 74 5.43 -11.89 10.43
C GLN A 74 4.53 -11.13 9.47
N ASP A 75 3.29 -11.57 9.28
CA ASP A 75 2.30 -10.90 8.42
C ASP A 75 1.91 -9.52 8.99
N ILE A 76 1.76 -9.39 10.31
CA ILE A 76 1.51 -8.12 11.01
C ILE A 76 2.70 -7.18 10.84
N LEU A 77 3.93 -7.68 11.06
CA LEU A 77 5.15 -6.88 10.90
C LEU A 77 5.30 -6.40 9.45
N SER A 78 5.16 -7.29 8.48
CA SER A 78 5.29 -6.95 7.07
C SER A 78 4.14 -6.05 6.60
N GLY A 79 2.91 -6.32 7.02
CA GLY A 79 1.73 -5.51 6.72
C GLY A 79 1.90 -4.08 7.20
N ASN A 80 2.23 -3.88 8.48
CA ASN A 80 2.45 -2.57 9.08
C ASN A 80 3.62 -1.79 8.46
N GLN A 81 4.66 -2.47 7.98
CA GLN A 81 5.76 -1.80 7.26
C GLN A 81 5.31 -1.19 5.92
N HIS A 82 4.35 -1.82 5.24
CA HIS A 82 3.83 -1.31 3.97
C HIS A 82 2.69 -0.31 4.17
N PHE A 83 1.82 -0.54 5.15
CA PHE A 83 0.67 0.29 5.44
C PHE A 83 0.24 0.12 6.90
N ASN A 84 0.07 1.23 7.62
CA ASN A 84 -0.37 1.23 9.01
C ASN A 84 -1.58 2.18 9.13
N LEU A 85 -2.68 1.68 9.68
CA LEU A 85 -3.96 2.37 9.81
C LEU A 85 -4.02 3.34 10.99
N ASP A 86 -3.05 3.34 11.91
CA ASP A 86 -3.08 4.14 13.14
C ASP A 86 -3.21 5.65 12.82
N ALA A 87 -2.44 6.14 11.83
CA ALA A 87 -2.53 7.53 11.37
C ALA A 87 -3.88 7.84 10.70
N THR A 88 -4.36 6.92 9.86
CA THR A 88 -5.68 7.02 9.21
C THR A 88 -6.82 7.07 10.23
N ARG A 89 -6.80 6.19 11.23
CA ARG A 89 -7.81 6.13 12.30
C ARG A 89 -7.76 7.36 13.20
N THR A 90 -6.58 7.85 13.51
CA THR A 90 -6.42 9.12 14.25
C THR A 90 -7.06 10.27 13.48
N ALA A 91 -6.81 10.36 12.17
CA ALA A 91 -7.43 11.37 11.32
C ALA A 91 -8.96 11.21 11.23
N LEU A 92 -9.47 9.98 11.12
CA LEU A 92 -10.91 9.69 11.15
C LEU A 92 -11.56 10.12 12.48
N GLN A 93 -10.90 9.85 13.61
CA GLN A 93 -11.39 10.22 14.94
C GLN A 93 -11.40 11.74 15.14
N GLN A 94 -10.36 12.42 14.65
CA GLN A 94 -10.21 13.89 14.77
C GLN A 94 -10.95 14.65 13.66
N LYS A 95 -11.49 13.96 12.65
CA LYS A 95 -12.11 14.54 11.45
C LYS A 95 -11.15 15.45 10.68
N THR A 96 -9.89 15.06 10.60
CA THR A 96 -8.82 15.77 9.89
C THR A 96 -8.43 15.02 8.61
N ALA A 97 -7.52 15.61 7.83
CA ALA A 97 -7.03 15.01 6.59
C ALA A 97 -6.26 13.71 6.84
N VAL A 98 -6.72 12.61 6.24
CA VAL A 98 -5.99 11.33 6.21
C VAL A 98 -4.76 11.47 5.31
N PRO A 99 -3.57 11.00 5.71
CA PRO A 99 -2.35 11.10 4.91
C PRO A 99 -2.56 10.66 3.45
N GLU A 100 -2.13 11.48 2.50
CA GLU A 100 -2.37 11.22 1.07
C GLU A 100 -1.76 9.89 0.59
N VAL A 101 -0.60 9.52 1.15
CA VAL A 101 0.07 8.24 0.87
C VAL A 101 -0.78 7.05 1.32
N ASP A 102 -1.47 7.17 2.45
CA ASP A 102 -2.35 6.12 2.98
C ASP A 102 -3.58 5.94 2.08
N LEU A 103 -4.17 7.06 1.64
CA LEU A 103 -5.26 7.07 0.66
C LEU A 103 -4.84 6.42 -0.67
N ALA A 104 -3.64 6.72 -1.17
CA ALA A 104 -3.11 6.14 -2.40
C ALA A 104 -2.86 4.63 -2.29
N LYS A 105 -2.29 4.17 -1.17
CA LYS A 105 -2.08 2.74 -0.93
C LYS A 105 -3.41 1.99 -0.83
N LEU A 106 -4.37 2.54 -0.10
CA LEU A 106 -5.69 1.92 0.06
C LEU A 106 -6.43 1.83 -1.28
N GLU A 107 -6.44 2.90 -2.06
CA GLU A 107 -7.05 2.91 -3.39
C GLU A 107 -6.41 1.86 -4.31
N ALA A 108 -5.09 1.79 -4.36
CA ALA A 108 -4.38 0.86 -5.22
C ALA A 108 -4.73 -0.60 -4.89
N VAL A 109 -4.72 -1.00 -3.61
CA VAL A 109 -5.03 -2.39 -3.24
C VAL A 109 -6.51 -2.73 -3.46
N LEU A 110 -7.42 -1.76 -3.30
CA LEU A 110 -8.84 -1.93 -3.57
C LEU A 110 -9.14 -2.06 -5.06
N GLN A 111 -8.52 -1.23 -5.91
CA GLN A 111 -8.66 -1.29 -7.36
C GLN A 111 -8.10 -2.59 -7.94
N ASN A 112 -6.92 -3.01 -7.48
CA ASN A 112 -6.26 -4.23 -7.95
C ASN A 112 -6.78 -5.50 -7.26
N GLN A 113 -7.64 -5.37 -6.25
CA GLN A 113 -8.19 -6.47 -5.46
C GLN A 113 -7.11 -7.38 -4.83
N GLU A 114 -5.97 -6.78 -4.48
CA GLU A 114 -4.83 -7.50 -3.90
C GLU A 114 -5.05 -7.83 -2.41
N MET A 115 -5.96 -7.10 -1.76
CA MET A 115 -6.32 -7.28 -0.36
C MET A 115 -7.79 -7.70 -0.20
N PRO A 116 -8.09 -8.63 0.73
CA PRO A 116 -7.15 -9.33 1.63
C PRO A 116 -6.36 -10.47 0.95
N PRO A 117 -5.18 -10.85 1.48
CA PRO A 117 -4.38 -11.94 0.93
C PRO A 117 -5.14 -13.28 0.88
N PRO A 118 -4.87 -14.16 -0.11
CA PRO A 118 -5.57 -15.44 -0.25
C PRO A 118 -5.48 -16.34 0.99
N LEU A 119 -4.34 -16.36 1.68
CA LEU A 119 -4.15 -17.16 2.90
C LEU A 119 -5.08 -16.70 4.03
N TYR A 120 -5.23 -15.38 4.20
CA TYR A 120 -6.12 -14.80 5.20
C TYR A 120 -7.58 -15.22 4.95
N LYS A 121 -8.01 -15.19 3.67
CA LYS A 121 -9.37 -15.58 3.26
C LYS A 121 -9.68 -17.07 3.47
N MET A 122 -8.70 -17.93 3.72
CA MET A 122 -8.98 -19.34 4.04
C MET A 122 -9.61 -19.51 5.42
N VAL A 123 -9.33 -18.62 6.37
CA VAL A 123 -9.85 -18.71 7.75
C VAL A 123 -10.86 -17.60 8.03
N HIS A 124 -10.68 -16.42 7.45
CA HIS A 124 -11.49 -15.24 7.68
C HIS A 124 -12.46 -14.96 6.53
N TRP A 125 -13.53 -15.74 6.45
CA TRP A 125 -14.52 -15.58 5.36
C TRP A 125 -15.31 -14.28 5.47
N ALA A 126 -15.50 -13.76 6.69
CA ALA A 126 -16.15 -12.48 6.93
C ALA A 126 -15.30 -11.28 6.48
N GLY A 127 -13.98 -11.45 6.37
CA GLY A 127 -13.05 -10.38 5.96
C GLY A 127 -13.02 -10.11 4.45
N ASN A 128 -13.85 -10.79 3.65
CA ASN A 128 -13.87 -10.57 2.21
C ASN A 128 -14.50 -9.20 1.88
N VAL A 129 -13.73 -8.32 1.23
CA VAL A 129 -14.20 -6.99 0.80
C VAL A 129 -15.18 -7.17 -0.37
N SER A 130 -16.47 -6.90 -0.12
CA SER A 130 -17.50 -6.94 -1.15
C SER A 130 -17.33 -5.80 -2.17
N ASP A 131 -17.95 -5.92 -3.35
CA ASP A 131 -17.91 -4.82 -4.34
C ASP A 131 -18.60 -3.56 -3.83
N GLY A 132 -19.64 -3.71 -2.99
CA GLY A 132 -20.29 -2.59 -2.31
C GLY A 132 -19.32 -1.85 -1.40
N ASP A 133 -18.65 -2.56 -0.49
CA ASP A 133 -17.69 -1.99 0.45
C ASP A 133 -16.49 -1.36 -0.29
N ARG A 134 -16.02 -2.03 -1.34
CA ARG A 134 -14.93 -1.53 -2.19
C ARG A 134 -15.30 -0.18 -2.80
N ASN A 135 -16.49 -0.09 -3.41
CA ASN A 135 -16.97 1.14 -4.02
C ASN A 135 -17.17 2.25 -2.97
N GLU A 136 -17.65 1.89 -1.78
CA GLU A 136 -17.81 2.83 -0.68
C GLU A 136 -16.46 3.39 -0.22
N LEU A 137 -15.47 2.53 0.05
CA LEU A 137 -14.11 2.93 0.41
C LEU A 137 -13.45 3.79 -0.68
N LEU A 138 -13.58 3.40 -1.96
CA LEU A 138 -13.04 4.17 -3.09
C LEU A 138 -13.70 5.55 -3.21
N SER A 139 -15.03 5.62 -3.01
CA SER A 139 -15.77 6.88 -3.00
C SER A 139 -15.30 7.79 -1.87
N TRP A 140 -15.07 7.22 -0.69
CA TRP A 140 -14.57 7.95 0.47
C TRP A 140 -13.14 8.46 0.23
N VAL A 141 -12.24 7.66 -0.33
CA VAL A 141 -10.89 8.11 -0.70
C VAL A 141 -10.94 9.31 -1.63
N ARG A 142 -11.80 9.26 -2.66
CA ARG A 142 -11.99 10.39 -3.59
C ARG A 142 -12.49 11.64 -2.85
N GLN A 143 -13.47 11.49 -1.97
CA GLN A 143 -14.01 12.62 -1.18
C GLN A 143 -12.95 13.23 -0.25
N GLN A 144 -12.12 12.42 0.41
CA GLN A 144 -11.02 12.93 1.24
C GLN A 144 -10.05 13.78 0.43
N ARG A 145 -9.68 13.31 -0.76
CA ARG A 145 -8.80 14.07 -1.67
C ARG A 145 -9.44 15.35 -2.18
N GLU A 146 -10.73 15.29 -2.52
CA GLU A 146 -11.47 16.46 -2.96
C GLU A 146 -11.54 17.53 -1.86
N GLN A 147 -11.81 17.10 -0.63
CA GLN A 147 -11.97 17.99 0.51
C GLN A 147 -10.65 18.62 1.00
N PHE A 148 -9.56 17.84 1.06
CA PHE A 148 -8.34 18.26 1.76
C PHE A 148 -7.13 18.50 0.86
N TYR A 149 -7.08 17.91 -0.33
CA TYR A 149 -5.87 17.86 -1.17
C TYR A 149 -6.02 18.53 -2.53
N THR A 150 -7.24 18.94 -2.90
CA THR A 150 -7.50 19.59 -4.18
C THR A 150 -7.06 21.06 -4.14
N LEU A 151 -6.20 21.44 -5.09
CA LEU A 151 -5.75 22.83 -5.24
C LEU A 151 -6.88 23.70 -5.83
N PRO A 152 -6.92 25.01 -5.54
CA PRO A 152 -7.95 25.91 -6.07
C PRO A 152 -8.08 25.88 -7.61
N ASP A 153 -6.95 25.74 -8.31
CA ASP A 153 -6.88 25.75 -9.78
C ASP A 153 -7.05 24.36 -10.42
N THR A 154 -7.34 23.30 -9.63
CA THR A 154 -7.55 21.96 -10.17
C THR A 154 -8.85 21.92 -11.00
N PRO A 155 -8.79 21.47 -12.28
CA PRO A 155 -9.97 21.27 -13.12
C PRO A 155 -10.98 20.34 -12.45
N ALA A 156 -12.29 20.60 -12.61
CA ALA A 156 -13.36 19.82 -11.96
C ALA A 156 -13.24 18.31 -12.19
N GLU A 157 -12.77 17.90 -13.38
CA GLU A 157 -12.58 16.51 -13.80
C GLU A 157 -11.47 15.79 -13.02
N LEU A 158 -10.48 16.54 -12.51
CA LEU A 158 -9.32 16.00 -11.78
C LEU A 158 -9.47 16.10 -10.26
N ARG A 159 -10.57 16.67 -9.75
CA ARG A 159 -10.80 16.79 -8.31
C ARG A 159 -11.00 15.43 -7.67
N GLY A 160 -10.28 15.19 -6.58
CA GLY A 160 -10.24 13.91 -5.88
C GLY A 160 -9.46 12.80 -6.60
N ALA A 161 -8.85 13.07 -7.76
CA ALA A 161 -7.99 12.12 -8.45
C ALA A 161 -6.69 11.86 -7.66
N ALA A 162 -6.14 10.66 -7.81
CA ALA A 162 -4.86 10.29 -7.19
C ALA A 162 -3.68 11.12 -7.70
N LEU A 163 -3.73 11.56 -8.96
CA LEU A 163 -2.74 12.43 -9.55
C LEU A 163 -3.33 13.84 -9.68
N GLN A 164 -2.77 14.76 -8.91
CA GLN A 164 -3.09 16.17 -8.99
C GLN A 164 -2.10 16.90 -9.91
N PRO A 165 -2.53 17.98 -10.59
CA PRO A 165 -1.61 18.86 -11.31
C PRO A 165 -0.53 19.40 -10.38
N VAL A 166 0.69 19.53 -10.89
CA VAL A 166 1.77 20.18 -10.14
C VAL A 166 1.43 21.67 -10.03
N PRO A 167 1.42 22.25 -8.81
CA PRO A 167 1.18 23.68 -8.65
C PRO A 167 2.25 24.49 -9.40
N SER A 168 1.83 25.58 -10.02
CA SER A 168 2.70 26.47 -10.80
C SER A 168 3.82 27.10 -9.95
N SER A 169 3.57 27.31 -8.66
CA SER A 169 4.56 27.74 -7.68
C SER A 169 4.23 27.22 -6.30
N LEU A 170 5.27 26.89 -5.52
CA LEU A 170 5.17 26.62 -4.10
C LEU A 170 5.93 27.71 -3.33
N PRO A 171 5.46 28.16 -2.16
CA PRO A 171 6.23 29.04 -1.32
C PRO A 171 7.48 28.29 -0.83
N THR A 172 8.64 28.66 -1.36
CA THR A 172 9.93 28.03 -1.02
C THR A 172 10.99 29.08 -0.75
N ASP A 173 11.89 28.78 0.19
CA ASP A 173 13.09 29.57 0.43
C ASP A 173 14.15 29.27 -0.66
N PRO A 174 14.58 30.27 -1.46
CA PRO A 174 15.58 30.08 -2.51
C PRO A 174 16.89 29.45 -2.02
N GLN A 175 17.30 29.74 -0.77
CA GLN A 175 18.52 29.17 -0.20
C GLN A 175 18.36 27.67 0.06
N LYS A 176 17.19 27.23 0.55
CA LYS A 176 16.88 25.81 0.72
C LYS A 176 16.79 25.08 -0.62
N VAL A 177 16.22 25.73 -1.64
CA VAL A 177 16.16 25.16 -3.00
C VAL A 177 17.57 24.96 -3.56
N ALA A 178 18.44 25.98 -3.44
CA ALA A 178 19.83 25.89 -3.89
C ALA A 178 20.63 24.82 -3.13
N LEU A 179 20.43 24.70 -1.81
CA LEU A 179 21.03 23.64 -1.00
C LEU A 179 20.54 22.26 -1.42
N GLY A 180 19.22 22.08 -1.57
CA GLY A 180 18.61 20.84 -2.02
C GLY A 180 19.13 20.41 -3.38
N PHE A 181 19.29 21.35 -4.32
CA PHE A 181 19.89 21.08 -5.62
C PHE A 181 21.33 20.57 -5.49
N ARG A 182 22.17 21.17 -4.64
CA ARG A 182 23.54 20.69 -4.39
C ARG A 182 23.52 19.28 -3.80
N LEU A 183 22.72 19.04 -2.76
CA LEU A 183 22.62 17.74 -2.09
C LEU A 183 22.13 16.64 -3.04
N PHE A 184 21.15 16.93 -3.89
CA PHE A 184 20.63 15.98 -4.89
C PHE A 184 21.72 15.50 -5.88
N HIS A 185 22.71 16.35 -6.14
CA HIS A 185 23.84 16.05 -7.02
C HIS A 185 25.10 15.61 -6.25
N ASP A 186 25.09 15.63 -4.92
CA ASP A 186 26.26 15.35 -4.10
C ASP A 186 26.43 13.84 -3.87
N PRO A 187 27.49 13.21 -4.42
CA PRO A 187 27.68 11.78 -4.24
C PRO A 187 28.08 11.43 -2.81
N ARG A 188 28.50 12.40 -1.98
CA ARG A 188 28.89 12.17 -0.58
C ARG A 188 27.74 11.70 0.32
N LEU A 189 26.51 11.80 -0.17
CA LEU A 189 25.34 11.21 0.51
C LEU A 189 25.25 9.70 0.33
N SER A 190 25.98 9.11 -0.62
CA SER A 190 26.13 7.66 -0.72
C SER A 190 27.21 7.15 0.23
N LYS A 191 27.07 5.89 0.65
CA LYS A 191 27.98 5.23 1.60
C LYS A 191 29.46 5.27 1.19
N ASP A 192 29.77 5.26 -0.10
CA ASP A 192 31.13 5.23 -0.64
C ASP A 192 31.48 6.46 -1.50
N ASN A 193 30.68 7.52 -1.42
CA ASN A 193 30.85 8.75 -2.18
C ASN A 193 30.82 8.58 -3.72
N SER A 194 30.20 7.52 -4.24
CA SER A 194 30.21 7.20 -5.68
C SER A 194 28.94 7.59 -6.45
N ILE A 195 27.78 7.68 -5.78
CA ILE A 195 26.47 7.86 -6.42
C ILE A 195 25.70 8.99 -5.72
N SER A 196 25.06 9.87 -6.48
CA SER A 196 24.10 10.87 -5.98
C SER A 196 22.67 10.50 -6.38
N CYS A 197 21.67 11.21 -5.86
CA CYS A 197 20.28 11.02 -6.28
C CYS A 197 20.12 11.23 -7.79
N ALA A 198 20.80 12.24 -8.34
CA ALA A 198 20.79 12.59 -9.76
C ALA A 198 21.33 11.48 -10.69
N HIS A 199 22.08 10.50 -10.16
CA HIS A 199 22.59 9.37 -10.94
C HIS A 199 21.46 8.50 -11.50
N CYS A 200 20.43 8.24 -10.68
CA CYS A 200 19.27 7.43 -11.06
C CYS A 200 18.03 8.30 -11.37
N HIS A 201 17.92 9.48 -10.75
CA HIS A 201 16.80 10.40 -10.92
C HIS A 201 17.20 11.63 -11.73
N LYS A 202 17.41 11.46 -13.03
CA LYS A 202 17.86 12.55 -13.90
C LYS A 202 16.71 13.52 -14.17
N LEU A 203 16.83 14.76 -13.69
CA LEU A 203 15.80 15.79 -13.84
C LEU A 203 15.47 16.12 -15.31
N GLY A 204 16.44 16.00 -16.23
CA GLY A 204 16.25 16.22 -17.66
C GLY A 204 15.61 15.05 -18.43
N GLU A 205 15.50 13.87 -17.80
CA GLU A 205 14.95 12.64 -18.42
C GLU A 205 13.67 12.19 -17.68
N GLY A 206 12.90 13.14 -17.13
CA GLY A 206 11.66 12.85 -16.41
C GLY A 206 11.87 12.24 -15.02
N GLY A 207 13.06 12.39 -14.43
CA GLY A 207 13.36 11.92 -13.07
C GLY A 207 13.69 10.44 -12.97
N VAL A 208 14.04 9.79 -14.09
CA VAL A 208 14.42 8.37 -14.16
C VAL A 208 15.68 8.15 -15.01
N ASP A 209 16.29 6.97 -14.94
CA ASP A 209 17.51 6.60 -15.68
C ASP A 209 17.23 5.74 -16.93
N GLY A 210 15.95 5.51 -17.25
CA GLY A 210 15.52 4.73 -18.41
C GLY A 210 15.79 3.22 -18.30
N ARG A 211 16.18 2.71 -17.13
CA ARG A 211 16.47 1.28 -16.91
C ARG A 211 15.29 0.58 -16.26
N VAL A 212 15.13 -0.72 -16.55
CA VAL A 212 14.13 -1.58 -15.86
C VAL A 212 14.39 -1.64 -14.35
N SER A 213 15.66 -1.52 -13.95
CA SER A 213 16.06 -1.36 -12.56
C SER A 213 17.36 -0.58 -12.52
N SER A 214 17.42 0.43 -11.66
CA SER A 214 18.60 1.28 -11.54
C SER A 214 19.78 0.52 -10.96
N LEU A 215 20.98 0.87 -11.40
CA LEU A 215 22.22 0.27 -10.91
C LEU A 215 22.71 1.08 -9.71
N GLY A 216 22.64 0.48 -8.53
CA GLY A 216 23.11 1.10 -7.29
C GLY A 216 24.56 0.72 -6.96
N LEU A 217 24.91 0.97 -5.70
CA LEU A 217 26.22 0.64 -5.15
C LEU A 217 26.51 -0.88 -5.22
N ALA A 218 27.58 -1.24 -5.92
CA ALA A 218 28.13 -2.59 -5.90
C ALA A 218 29.00 -2.79 -4.65
N ILE A 219 28.48 -3.49 -3.63
CA ILE A 219 29.33 -3.93 -2.52
C ILE A 219 30.30 -4.99 -3.08
N ARG A 220 31.60 -4.65 -3.19
CA ARG A 220 32.67 -5.60 -3.53
C ARG A 220 32.78 -6.68 -2.44
N LEU A 221 32.06 -7.77 -2.62
CA LEU A 221 32.45 -9.08 -2.11
C LEU A 221 32.41 -10.06 -3.28
N GLY A 222 33.51 -10.06 -4.05
CA GLY A 222 33.99 -11.25 -4.73
C GLY A 222 33.18 -11.91 -5.83
N GLN A 223 32.07 -11.36 -6.35
CA GLN A 223 31.43 -11.85 -7.57
C GLN A 223 30.48 -10.82 -8.21
N SER A 224 30.46 -10.87 -9.55
CA SER A 224 29.99 -9.92 -10.56
C SER A 224 28.62 -9.23 -10.40
N THR A 225 28.59 -7.99 -10.90
CA THR A 225 27.46 -7.13 -11.31
C THR A 225 26.73 -6.33 -10.23
N HIS A 226 26.61 -5.03 -10.51
CA HIS A 226 25.86 -4.00 -9.80
C HIS A 226 24.64 -4.53 -9.03
N ARG A 227 24.53 -4.19 -7.74
CA ARG A 227 23.29 -4.44 -7.01
C ARG A 227 22.20 -3.56 -7.63
N ARG A 228 21.08 -4.17 -8.01
CA ARG A 228 19.86 -3.43 -8.35
C ARG A 228 19.49 -2.56 -7.17
N CYS A 229 19.20 -1.29 -7.42
CA CYS A 229 18.32 -0.55 -6.55
C CYS A 229 16.94 -1.23 -6.64
N LEU A 230 16.70 -2.17 -5.72
CA LEU A 230 15.40 -2.80 -5.51
C LEU A 230 14.49 -1.78 -4.81
N MET A 231 14.08 -0.72 -5.51
CA MET A 231 12.69 -0.32 -5.35
C MET A 231 11.88 -1.33 -6.15
N ARG A 232 11.14 -2.20 -5.47
CA ARG A 232 10.21 -3.13 -6.12
C ARG A 232 9.28 -2.27 -7.00
N PRO A 233 9.03 -2.61 -8.28
CA PRO A 233 8.21 -1.80 -9.18
C PRO A 233 6.71 -1.76 -8.84
N SER A 234 6.31 -2.11 -7.61
CA SER A 234 4.89 -2.27 -7.24
C SER A 234 4.09 -0.97 -7.35
N ILE A 235 4.74 0.21 -7.30
CA ILE A 235 4.05 1.50 -7.54
C ILE A 235 3.80 1.77 -9.04
N TRP A 236 4.61 1.22 -9.94
CA TRP A 236 4.55 1.52 -11.38
C TRP A 236 3.92 0.42 -12.23
N ARG A 237 3.71 -0.78 -11.67
CA ARG A 237 3.21 -1.94 -12.44
C ARG A 237 1.69 -2.10 -12.42
N SER A 238 0.98 -1.55 -11.43
CA SER A 238 -0.48 -1.61 -11.34
C SER A 238 -1.17 -0.49 -12.12
N SER A 239 -0.53 0.66 -12.27
CA SER A 239 -1.02 1.72 -13.13
C SER A 239 -0.45 1.52 -14.53
N GLY A 240 -1.23 0.94 -15.45
CA GLY A 240 -0.94 0.90 -16.89
C GLY A 240 -0.86 2.28 -17.57
N MET A 241 -0.23 3.26 -16.94
CA MET A 241 -0.16 4.67 -17.31
C MET A 241 1.18 5.08 -17.94
N VAL A 242 2.25 4.26 -17.86
CA VAL A 242 3.55 4.64 -18.42
C VAL A 242 3.60 4.51 -19.96
N GLU A 243 2.83 3.59 -20.55
CA GLU A 243 2.89 3.39 -22.00
C GLU A 243 2.15 4.46 -22.81
N ARG A 244 1.11 5.10 -22.24
CA ARG A 244 0.19 5.96 -23.03
C ARG A 244 0.37 7.46 -22.90
N GLN A 245 1.02 7.97 -21.85
CA GLN A 245 1.10 9.42 -21.62
C GLN A 245 2.46 10.05 -21.93
N ILE A 246 3.53 9.25 -22.04
CA ILE A 246 4.89 9.77 -22.31
C ILE A 246 5.29 9.64 -23.80
N TYR A 247 4.59 8.79 -24.58
CA TYR A 247 4.79 8.63 -26.03
C TYR A 247 3.65 9.24 -26.85
N ARG A 248 3.44 10.57 -26.78
CA ARG A 248 2.89 11.30 -27.95
C ARG A 248 4.05 12.02 -28.65
N PRO A 249 4.54 11.50 -29.78
CA PRO A 249 5.56 12.20 -30.54
C PRO A 249 4.99 13.53 -31.04
N ARG A 250 5.77 14.56 -30.79
CA ARG A 250 5.67 15.92 -31.33
C ARG A 250 5.47 15.85 -32.85
N LEU A 251 4.22 16.00 -33.30
CA LEU A 251 3.87 16.27 -34.70
C LEU A 251 2.90 17.45 -34.75
N VAL A 252 3.44 18.66 -34.55
CA VAL A 252 2.99 19.83 -35.30
C VAL A 252 4.25 20.58 -35.71
N ALA A 253 4.75 20.23 -36.88
CA ALA A 253 5.70 21.03 -37.61
C ALA A 253 4.95 22.19 -38.28
N ARG A 254 5.53 23.38 -38.21
CA ARG A 254 5.50 24.47 -39.20
C ARG A 254 4.14 24.80 -39.85
N ARG A 255 3.59 25.94 -39.47
CA ARG A 255 3.51 27.16 -40.32
C ARG A 255 3.28 28.37 -39.42
#